data_AF-A0A7S1PYL6-F1
#
_entry.id   AF-A0A7S1PYL6-F1
#
_cell.length_a   1.000
_cell.length_b   1.000
_cell.length_c   1.000
_cell.angle_alpha   90.00
_cell.angle_beta   90.00
_cell.angle_gamma   90.00
#
_symmetry.space_group_name_H-M   'P 1'
#
loop_
_entity.id
_entity.type
_entity.pdbx_description
1 polymer ?
#
loop_
_entity_poly.entity_id
_entity_poly.type
_entity_poly.pdbx_seq_one_letter_code
_entity_poly.pdbx_strand_id
1 'polypeptide(L)'
;VRLMGLLVRMGELSLLSKILLGHGLLDAVFPNPTTAAPLLRVLDLQIPSKKKRGWAWLFLMCGFMKVQSAFADPPAAARMAGWAYVTQAVSMLTEGFVHKSIPRPEKVLVSTVCFCLSMWAWLQAASWQHARKQLHTVERIRLPDLPAPSAPALDTTRVDAPKAAEKT
;
A
#
# COMPACT_ATOMS: atom_id res chain seq x y z
N VAL A 1 7.60 23.40 22.35
CA VAL A 1 6.84 22.23 22.87
C VAL A 1 5.99 21.54 21.80
N ARG A 2 5.08 22.22 21.08
CA ARG A 2 4.21 21.58 20.06
C ARG A 2 4.95 20.97 18.85
N LEU A 3 5.99 21.61 18.34
CA LEU A 3 6.78 21.10 17.20
C LEU A 3 7.57 19.83 17.56
N MET A 4 8.13 19.80 18.77
CA MET A 4 8.90 18.66 19.28
C MET A 4 8.01 17.43 19.48
N GLY A 5 6.77 17.62 20.00
CA GLY A 5 5.79 16.53 20.08
C GLY A 5 5.32 16.01 18.73
N LEU A 6 5.26 16.87 17.70
CA LEU A 6 4.93 16.46 16.34
C LEU A 6 6.04 15.61 15.71
N LEU A 7 7.31 15.99 15.92
CA LEU A 7 8.47 15.24 15.45
C LEU A 7 8.58 13.86 16.12
N VAL A 8 8.30 13.77 17.42
CA VAL A 8 8.26 12.48 18.13
C VAL A 8 7.17 11.57 17.56
N ARG A 9 5.96 12.11 17.32
CA ARG A 9 4.86 11.36 16.66
C ARG A 9 5.20 10.93 15.24
N MET A 10 5.98 11.71 14.49
CA MET A 10 6.47 11.30 13.17
C MET A 10 7.46 10.13 13.24
N GLY A 11 8.24 10.05 14.32
CA GLY A 11 9.13 8.92 14.59
C GLY A 11 8.39 7.60 14.74
N GLU A 12 7.20 7.64 15.34
CA GLU A 12 6.34 6.47 15.61
C GLU A 12 5.54 5.98 14.40
N LEU A 13 5.51 6.75 13.30
CA LEU A 13 4.79 6.35 12.09
C LEU A 13 5.35 5.06 11.49
N SER A 14 4.44 4.22 10.99
CA SER A 14 4.79 3.03 10.23
C SER A 14 5.66 3.39 9.01
N LEU A 15 6.48 2.45 8.54
CA LEU A 15 7.29 2.67 7.33
C LEU A 15 6.42 3.04 6.13
N LEU A 16 5.25 2.41 5.99
CA LEU A 16 4.27 2.72 4.95
C LEU A 16 3.81 4.18 5.02
N SER A 17 3.44 4.65 6.21
CA SER A 17 3.05 6.04 6.45
C SER A 17 4.16 7.02 6.08
N LYS A 18 5.40 6.73 6.48
CA LYS A 18 6.57 7.58 6.17
C LYS A 18 6.82 7.67 4.66
N ILE A 19 6.74 6.54 3.96
CA ILE A 19 6.91 6.49 2.50
C ILE A 19 5.81 7.28 1.80
N LEU A 20 4.54 7.09 2.19
CA LEU A 20 3.41 7.81 1.60
C LEU A 20 3.48 9.32 1.86
N LEU A 21 3.88 9.71 3.07
CA LEU A 21 4.06 11.12 3.42
C LEU A 21 5.18 11.75 2.58
N GLY A 22 6.34 11.08 2.50
CA GLY A 22 7.46 11.54 1.69
C GLY A 22 7.07 11.68 0.22
N HIS A 23 6.48 10.65 -0.39
CA HIS A 23 6.06 10.70 -1.78
C HIS A 23 4.97 11.74 -2.04
N GLY A 24 4.00 11.85 -1.14
CA GLY A 24 2.92 12.83 -1.27
C GLY A 24 3.42 14.27 -1.23
N LEU A 25 4.41 14.55 -0.37
CA LEU A 25 5.09 15.84 -0.34
C LEU A 25 5.90 16.05 -1.62
N LEU A 26 6.69 15.07 -2.05
CA LEU A 26 7.47 15.19 -3.29
C LEU A 26 6.58 15.51 -4.50
N ASP A 27 5.44 14.83 -4.63
CA ASP A 27 4.47 15.08 -5.70
C ASP A 27 3.82 16.48 -5.63
N ALA A 28 3.71 17.07 -4.44
CA ALA A 28 3.13 18.39 -4.26
C ALA A 28 4.12 19.53 -4.55
N VAL A 29 5.38 19.40 -4.13
CA VAL A 29 6.37 20.50 -4.20
C VAL A 29 7.44 20.35 -5.28
N PHE A 30 7.84 19.13 -5.66
CA PHE A 30 8.94 18.96 -6.61
C PHE A 30 8.46 18.92 -8.06
N PRO A 31 9.27 19.45 -8.99
CA PRO A 31 8.99 19.32 -10.42
C PRO A 31 8.96 17.84 -10.82
N ASN A 32 8.05 17.50 -11.72
CA ASN A 32 7.90 16.16 -12.27
C ASN A 32 7.98 16.19 -13.81
N PRO A 33 7.97 15.04 -14.51
CA PRO A 33 8.14 15.01 -15.97
C PRO A 33 7.11 15.85 -16.74
N THR A 34 5.93 16.11 -16.17
CA THR A 34 4.82 16.79 -16.84
C THR A 34 4.67 18.27 -16.46
N THR A 35 5.19 18.70 -15.31
CA THR A 35 5.01 20.07 -14.81
C THR A 35 6.15 20.53 -13.90
N ALA A 36 6.36 21.85 -13.84
CA ALA A 36 7.13 22.48 -12.78
C ALA A 36 6.47 22.24 -11.41
N ALA A 37 7.19 22.53 -10.32
CA ALA A 37 6.74 22.41 -8.92
C ALA A 37 5.22 22.63 -8.76
N PRO A 38 4.42 21.56 -8.56
CA PRO A 38 2.97 21.62 -8.73
C PRO A 38 2.29 22.67 -7.86
N LEU A 39 2.68 22.78 -6.59
CA LEU A 39 2.16 23.80 -5.68
C LEU A 39 2.43 25.22 -6.20
N LEU A 40 3.68 25.52 -6.56
CA LEU A 40 4.05 26.83 -7.11
C LEU A 40 3.28 27.13 -8.39
N ARG A 41 3.14 26.12 -9.26
CA ARG A 41 2.46 26.26 -10.56
C ARG A 41 0.95 26.47 -10.43
N VAL A 42 0.32 25.96 -9.37
CA VAL A 42 -1.10 26.18 -9.07
C VAL A 42 -1.35 27.56 -8.46
N LEU A 43 -0.44 28.00 -7.58
CA LEU A 43 -0.50 29.29 -6.88
C LEU A 43 -0.12 30.47 -7.79
N ASP A 44 0.74 30.24 -8.78
CA ASP A 44 1.11 31.27 -9.75
C ASP A 44 -0.03 31.52 -10.74
N LEU A 45 -0.82 32.56 -10.43
CA LEU A 45 -1.95 33.03 -11.23
C LEU A 45 -1.50 33.79 -12.50
N GLN A 46 -0.22 34.15 -12.61
CA GLN A 46 0.28 34.97 -13.72
C GLN A 46 0.54 34.15 -14.98
N ILE A 47 0.51 32.82 -14.90
CA ILE A 47 0.82 31.96 -16.06
C ILE A 47 -0.45 31.59 -16.84
N PRO A 48 -0.59 32.00 -18.11
CA PRO A 48 -1.82 31.81 -18.89
C PRO A 48 -2.04 30.37 -19.40
N SER A 49 -1.05 29.48 -19.30
CA SER A 49 -1.15 28.13 -19.87
C SER A 49 -2.03 27.19 -19.03
N LYS A 50 -3.32 27.11 -19.40
CA LYS A 50 -4.32 26.21 -18.78
C LYS A 50 -3.88 24.74 -18.78
N LYS A 51 -3.28 24.24 -19.86
CA LYS A 51 -2.83 22.84 -19.98
C LYS A 51 -1.82 22.48 -18.89
N LYS A 52 -0.75 23.28 -18.74
CA LYS A 52 0.30 23.04 -17.72
C LYS A 52 -0.23 23.18 -16.29
N ARG A 53 -1.24 24.01 -16.08
CA ARG A 53 -1.89 24.18 -14.76
C ARG A 53 -2.76 22.97 -14.38
N GLY A 54 -3.42 22.34 -15.35
CA GLY A 54 -4.15 21.08 -15.12
C GLY A 54 -3.23 19.95 -14.63
N TRP A 55 -2.05 19.81 -15.21
CA TRP A 55 -1.03 18.84 -14.77
C TRP A 55 -0.57 19.08 -13.34
N ALA A 56 -0.25 20.34 -13.03
CA ALA A 56 0.09 20.74 -11.67
C ALA A 56 -1.03 20.42 -10.67
N TRP A 57 -2.28 20.68 -11.02
CA TRP A 57 -3.41 20.34 -10.16
C TRP A 57 -3.54 18.84 -9.93
N LEU A 58 -3.41 18.02 -10.98
CA LEU A 58 -3.48 16.57 -10.86
C LEU A 58 -2.40 16.03 -9.92
N PHE A 59 -1.14 16.40 -10.14
CA PHE A 59 -0.04 15.93 -9.29
C PHE A 59 -0.16 16.44 -7.85
N LEU A 60 -0.64 17.67 -7.65
CA LEU A 60 -0.93 18.21 -6.33
C LEU A 60 -1.99 17.39 -5.59
N MET A 61 -3.09 17.03 -6.27
CA MET A 61 -4.14 16.19 -5.68
C MET A 61 -3.64 14.78 -5.40
N CYS A 62 -2.91 14.17 -6.33
CA CYS A 62 -2.28 12.87 -6.09
C CYS A 62 -1.28 12.92 -4.92
N GLY A 63 -0.60 14.05 -4.72
CA GLY A 63 0.27 14.29 -3.57
C GLY A 63 -0.52 14.33 -2.26
N PHE A 64 -1.56 15.15 -2.20
CA PHE A 64 -2.43 15.26 -1.02
C PHE A 64 -3.14 13.96 -0.66
N MET A 65 -3.61 13.19 -1.65
CA MET A 65 -4.19 11.86 -1.41
C MET A 65 -3.18 10.93 -0.73
N LYS A 66 -1.89 10.95 -1.13
CA LYS A 66 -0.84 10.15 -0.49
C LYS A 66 -0.52 10.63 0.92
N VAL A 67 -0.43 11.95 1.12
CA VAL A 67 -0.25 12.54 2.46
C VAL A 67 -1.40 12.15 3.38
N GLN A 68 -2.65 12.29 2.94
CA GLN A 68 -3.82 11.88 3.72
C GLN A 68 -3.79 10.38 4.03
N SER A 69 -3.41 9.55 3.05
CA SER A 69 -3.28 8.10 3.22
C SER A 69 -2.21 7.70 4.23
N ALA A 70 -1.19 8.53 4.46
CA ALA A 70 -0.17 8.26 5.48
C ALA A 70 -0.74 8.19 6.91
N PHE A 71 -1.89 8.84 7.14
CA PHE A 71 -2.57 8.89 8.43
C PHE A 71 -3.79 7.95 8.51
N ALA A 72 -4.05 7.19 7.45
CA ALA A 72 -5.16 6.24 7.38
C ALA A 72 -4.71 4.82 7.72
N ASP A 73 -5.65 3.96 8.08
CA ASP A 73 -5.38 2.54 8.28
C ASP A 73 -4.91 1.87 6.97
N PRO A 74 -4.10 0.79 7.03
CA PRO A 74 -3.48 0.20 5.85
C PRO A 74 -4.45 -0.16 4.70
N PRO A 75 -5.67 -0.67 4.93
CA PRO A 75 -6.63 -0.90 3.85
C PRO A 75 -7.13 0.38 3.18
N ALA A 76 -7.37 1.43 3.97
CA ALA A 76 -7.81 2.73 3.46
C ALA A 76 -6.67 3.42 2.71
N ALA A 77 -5.45 3.38 3.26
CA ALA A 77 -4.25 3.88 2.61
C ALA A 77 -3.99 3.19 1.26
N ALA A 78 -4.13 1.86 1.20
CA ALA A 78 -3.94 1.11 -0.04
C ALA A 78 -4.95 1.51 -1.14
N ARG A 79 -6.21 1.75 -0.77
CA ARG A 79 -7.23 2.25 -1.71
C ARG A 79 -6.90 3.68 -2.17
N MET A 80 -6.73 4.61 -1.25
CA MET A 80 -6.58 6.03 -1.57
C MET A 80 -5.25 6.33 -2.28
N ALA A 81 -4.12 5.97 -1.68
CA ALA A 81 -2.81 6.16 -2.31
C ALA A 81 -2.65 5.28 -3.55
N GLY A 82 -3.22 4.08 -3.53
CA GLY A 82 -3.22 3.20 -4.70
C GLY A 82 -3.87 3.83 -5.92
N TRP A 83 -5.05 4.42 -5.77
CA TRP A 83 -5.69 5.18 -6.85
C TRP A 83 -4.87 6.41 -7.26
N ALA A 84 -4.24 7.11 -6.32
CA ALA A 84 -3.36 8.23 -6.67
C ALA A 84 -2.18 7.79 -7.57
N TYR A 85 -1.55 6.65 -7.29
CA TYR A 85 -0.50 6.08 -8.13
C TYR A 85 -1.02 5.63 -9.50
N VAL A 86 -2.16 4.94 -9.55
CA VAL A 86 -2.79 4.50 -10.81
C VAL A 86 -3.14 5.71 -11.68
N THR A 87 -3.76 6.74 -11.11
CA THR A 87 -4.10 7.96 -11.84
C THR A 87 -2.86 8.63 -12.40
N GLN A 88 -1.76 8.75 -11.64
CA GLN A 88 -0.50 9.27 -12.17
C GLN A 88 0.05 8.44 -13.33
N ALA A 89 0.06 7.11 -13.20
CA ALA A 89 0.52 6.20 -14.24
C ALA A 89 -0.27 6.35 -15.54
N VAL A 90 -1.61 6.28 -15.45
CA VAL A 90 -2.51 6.45 -16.61
C VAL A 90 -2.30 7.81 -17.25
N SER A 91 -2.23 8.87 -16.45
CA SER A 91 -2.11 10.22 -16.95
C SER A 91 -0.77 10.46 -17.68
N MET A 92 0.33 9.94 -17.13
CA MET A 92 1.64 9.97 -17.79
C MET A 92 1.67 9.14 -19.07
N LEU A 93 1.05 7.95 -19.09
CA LEU A 93 0.94 7.12 -20.28
C LEU A 93 0.16 7.84 -21.39
N THR A 94 -1.00 8.41 -21.06
CA THR A 94 -1.83 9.14 -22.02
C THR A 94 -1.07 10.33 -22.60
N GLU A 95 -0.45 11.19 -21.78
CA GLU A 95 0.27 12.34 -22.33
C GLU A 95 1.55 11.98 -23.07
N GLY A 96 2.30 11.01 -22.56
CA GLY A 96 3.58 10.65 -23.13
C GLY A 96 3.45 9.91 -24.45
N PHE A 97 2.51 8.97 -24.56
CA PHE A 97 2.38 8.11 -25.74
C PHE A 97 1.25 8.54 -26.68
N VAL A 98 0.10 8.99 -26.16
CA VAL A 98 -1.05 9.39 -26.99
C VAL A 98 -0.89 10.83 -27.46
N HIS A 99 -0.65 11.77 -26.53
CA HIS A 99 -0.54 13.18 -26.87
C HIS A 99 0.89 13.63 -27.23
N LYS A 100 1.90 12.78 -27.01
CA LYS A 100 3.33 13.05 -27.26
C LYS A 100 3.78 14.42 -26.73
N SER A 101 3.23 14.82 -25.59
CA SER A 101 3.34 16.20 -25.08
C SER A 101 4.45 16.39 -24.04
N ILE A 102 5.07 15.29 -23.60
CA ILE A 102 6.13 15.27 -22.60
C ILE A 102 7.49 15.31 -23.32
N PRO A 103 8.26 16.41 -23.22
CA PRO A 103 9.58 16.54 -23.87
C PRO A 103 10.66 15.84 -23.03
N ARG A 104 10.50 14.53 -22.77
CA ARG A 104 11.44 13.73 -21.98
C ARG A 104 11.74 12.40 -22.67
N PRO A 105 12.89 11.77 -22.37
CA PRO A 105 13.22 10.46 -22.91
C PRO A 105 12.17 9.42 -22.49
N GLU A 106 11.73 8.57 -23.42
CA GLU A 106 10.74 7.51 -23.16
C GLU A 106 11.13 6.63 -21.96
N LYS A 107 12.44 6.39 -21.77
CA LYS A 107 12.97 5.63 -20.62
C LYS A 107 12.56 6.23 -19.26
N VAL A 108 12.55 7.56 -19.13
CA VAL A 108 12.18 8.24 -17.89
C VAL A 108 10.68 8.09 -17.63
N LEU A 109 9.88 8.21 -18.68
CA LEU A 109 8.43 8.05 -18.61
C LEU A 109 8.05 6.62 -18.19
N VAL A 110 8.61 5.62 -18.88
CA VAL A 110 8.37 4.20 -18.60
C VAL A 110 8.82 3.87 -17.17
N SER A 111 10.00 4.32 -16.74
CA SER A 111 10.48 4.10 -15.37
C SER A 111 9.53 4.70 -14.32
N THR A 112 9.01 5.91 -14.55
CA THR A 112 8.08 6.57 -13.62
C THR A 112 6.74 5.83 -13.56
N VAL A 113 6.22 5.39 -14.71
CA VAL A 113 4.98 4.59 -14.79
C VAL A 113 5.17 3.25 -14.06
N CYS A 114 6.26 2.54 -14.33
CA CYS A 114 6.58 1.28 -13.66
C CYS A 114 6.67 1.49 -12.15
N PHE A 115 7.33 2.54 -11.69
CA PHE A 115 7.40 2.89 -10.28
C PHE A 115 6.01 3.07 -9.66
N CYS A 116 5.11 3.84 -10.30
CA CYS A 116 3.75 4.02 -9.82
C CYS A 116 2.99 2.68 -9.68
N LEU A 117 3.12 1.80 -10.68
CA LEU A 117 2.47 0.47 -10.66
C LEU A 117 3.06 -0.44 -9.58
N SER A 118 4.38 -0.41 -9.39
CA SER A 118 5.06 -1.16 -8.31
C SER A 118 4.61 -0.68 -6.93
N MET A 119 4.47 0.64 -6.74
CA MET A 119 3.96 1.21 -5.49
C MET A 119 2.51 0.82 -5.23
N TRP A 120 1.66 0.83 -6.26
CA TRP A 120 0.29 0.32 -6.15
C TRP A 120 0.29 -1.15 -5.72
N ALA A 121 1.03 -2.02 -6.41
CA ALA A 121 1.11 -3.44 -6.07
C ALA A 121 1.64 -3.67 -4.63
N TRP A 122 2.65 -2.91 -4.22
CA TRP A 122 3.20 -2.96 -2.87
C TRP A 122 2.17 -2.56 -1.81
N LEU A 123 1.36 -1.53 -2.05
CA LEU A 123 0.28 -1.14 -1.14
C LEU A 123 -0.80 -2.23 -1.01
N GLN A 124 -1.16 -2.87 -2.12
CA GLN A 124 -2.10 -4.00 -2.09
C GLN A 124 -1.52 -5.16 -1.27
N ALA A 125 -0.24 -5.50 -1.48
CA ALA A 125 0.44 -6.53 -0.70
C ALA A 125 0.50 -6.18 0.81
N ALA A 126 0.80 -4.92 1.15
CA ALA A 126 0.85 -4.45 2.52
C ALA A 126 -0.52 -4.53 3.21
N SER A 127 -1.61 -4.13 2.53
CA SER A 127 -2.97 -4.27 3.05
C SER A 127 -3.38 -5.73 3.26
N TRP A 128 -3.00 -6.62 2.33
CA TRP A 128 -3.24 -8.06 2.46
C TRP A 128 -2.51 -8.65 3.66
N GLN A 129 -1.23 -8.31 3.85
CA GLN A 129 -0.46 -8.73 5.02
C GLN A 129 -1.07 -8.22 6.32
N HIS A 130 -1.57 -6.99 6.34
CA HIS A 130 -2.27 -6.44 7.50
C HIS A 130 -3.55 -7.24 7.80
N ALA A 131 -4.38 -7.52 6.80
CA ALA A 131 -5.59 -8.33 6.96
C ALA A 131 -5.29 -9.74 7.51
N ARG A 132 -4.24 -10.41 7.00
CA ARG A 132 -3.82 -11.72 7.53
C ARG A 132 -3.38 -11.66 8.99
N LYS A 133 -2.65 -10.62 9.41
CA LYS A 133 -2.26 -10.43 10.82
C LYS A 133 -3.46 -10.24 11.74
N GLN A 134 -4.46 -9.48 11.29
CA GLN A 134 -5.71 -9.28 12.04
C GLN A 134 -6.46 -10.60 12.21
N LEU A 135 -6.56 -11.42 11.15
CA LEU A 135 -7.21 -12.74 11.23
C LEU A 135 -6.53 -13.67 12.25
N HIS A 136 -5.20 -13.78 12.23
CA HIS A 136 -4.46 -14.58 13.22
C HIS A 136 -4.61 -14.04 14.66
N THR A 137 -4.77 -12.73 14.81
CA THR A 137 -5.02 -12.12 16.13
C THR A 137 -6.40 -12.48 16.65
N VAL A 138 -7.43 -12.42 15.79
CA VAL A 138 -8.79 -12.84 16.14
C VAL A 138 -8.86 -14.33 16.44
N GLU A 139 -8.14 -15.17 15.70
CA GLU A 139 -8.06 -16.62 15.94
C GLU A 139 -7.45 -16.94 17.32
N ARG A 140 -6.34 -16.28 17.70
CA ARG A 140 -5.77 -16.42 19.06
C ARG A 140 -6.70 -15.93 20.16
N ILE A 141 -7.45 -14.85 19.94
CA ILE A 141 -8.35 -14.30 20.96
C ILE A 141 -9.59 -15.20 21.14
N ARG A 142 -10.05 -15.89 20.08
CA ARG A 142 -11.20 -16.81 20.15
C ARG A 142 -10.87 -18.19 20.72
N LEU A 143 -9.61 -18.62 20.71
CA LEU A 143 -9.16 -19.81 21.44
C LEU A 143 -8.25 -19.41 22.61
N PRO A 144 -8.81 -19.01 23.76
CA PRO A 144 -8.05 -19.04 25.00
C PRO A 144 -7.77 -20.51 25.30
N ASP A 145 -6.49 -20.90 25.25
CA ASP A 145 -5.89 -22.15 25.74
C ASP A 145 -6.91 -23.23 26.17
N LEU A 146 -7.60 -23.85 25.21
CA LEU A 146 -8.28 -25.09 25.49
C LEU A 146 -7.16 -26.11 25.73
N PRO A 147 -7.05 -26.70 26.94
CA PRO A 147 -6.09 -27.76 27.16
C PRO A 147 -6.33 -28.80 26.06
N ALA A 148 -5.25 -29.19 25.38
CA ALA A 148 -5.30 -30.21 24.35
C ALA A 148 -6.16 -31.36 24.87
N PRO A 149 -7.18 -31.84 24.13
CA PRO A 149 -7.96 -32.97 24.59
C PRO A 149 -6.97 -34.09 24.85
N SER A 150 -6.80 -34.44 26.13
CA SER A 150 -6.03 -35.59 26.56
C SER A 150 -6.75 -36.77 25.94
N ALA A 151 -6.30 -37.18 24.75
CA ALA A 151 -6.79 -38.37 24.10
C ALA A 151 -6.67 -39.50 25.13
N PRO A 152 -7.76 -40.19 25.49
CA PRO A 152 -7.62 -41.38 26.29
C PRO A 152 -6.70 -42.33 25.52
N ALA A 153 -5.68 -42.83 26.19
CA ALA A 153 -4.79 -43.83 25.62
C ALA A 153 -5.67 -44.96 25.05
N LEU A 154 -5.52 -45.23 23.75
CA LEU A 154 -6.17 -46.38 23.13
C LEU A 154 -5.63 -47.61 23.85
N ASP A 155 -6.45 -48.19 24.73
CA ASP A 155 -6.13 -49.43 25.42
C ASP A 155 -6.18 -50.55 24.38
N THR A 156 -5.02 -50.84 23.78
CA THR A 156 -4.84 -52.02 22.94
C THR A 156 -4.72 -53.25 23.84
N THR A 157 -5.77 -53.58 24.57
CA THR A 157 -5.96 -54.93 25.11
C THR A 157 -6.24 -55.88 23.95
N ARG A 158 -5.14 -56.35 23.37
CA ARG A 158 -4.91 -57.70 22.84
C ARG A 158 -6.13 -58.61 22.98
N VAL A 159 -6.92 -58.71 21.92
CA VAL A 159 -7.90 -59.79 21.75
C VAL A 159 -7.10 -61.02 21.35
N ASP A 160 -6.89 -61.92 22.31
CA ASP A 160 -6.27 -63.22 22.07
C ASP A 160 -7.08 -63.99 21.01
N ALA A 161 -6.37 -64.44 19.97
CA ALA A 161 -6.94 -65.24 18.89
C ALA A 161 -7.40 -66.62 19.42
N PRO A 162 -8.60 -67.10 19.06
CA PRO A 162 -9.03 -68.43 19.45
C PRO A 162 -8.22 -69.51 18.71
N LYS A 163 -7.59 -70.40 19.50
CA LYS A 163 -6.99 -71.67 19.08
C LYS A 163 -8.00 -72.47 18.25
N ALA A 164 -7.65 -72.77 17.00
CA ALA A 164 -8.35 -73.76 16.20
C ALA A 164 -8.19 -75.14 16.86
N ALA A 165 -9.33 -75.71 17.26
CA ALA A 165 -9.41 -77.04 17.83
C ALA A 165 -9.35 -78.10 16.72
N GLU A 166 -8.33 -78.94 16.83
CA GLU A 166 -8.15 -80.24 16.20
C GLU A 166 -9.30 -81.18 16.57
N LYS A 167 -10.00 -81.72 15.57
CA LYS A 167 -10.78 -82.96 15.67
C LYS A 167 -10.70 -83.73 14.35
N THR A 168 -9.95 -84.83 14.41
CA THR A 168 -10.20 -86.18 13.86
C THR A 168 -11.15 -86.32 12.69
#